data_AF-A0A093J9H4-F1
#
_entry.id   AF-A0A093J9H4-F1
#
_cell.length_a   1.000
_cell.length_b   1.000
_cell.length_c   1.000
_cell.angle_alpha   90.00
_cell.angle_beta   90.00
_cell.angle_gamma   90.00
#
_symmetry.space_group_name_H-M   'P 1'
#
loop_
_entity.id
_entity.type
_entity.pdbx_description
1 polymer ?
#
loop_
_entity_poly.entity_id
_entity_poly.type
_entity_poly.pdbx_seq_one_letter_code
_entity_poly.pdbx_strand_id
1 'polypeptide(L)'
;FTDGNYEKAIECAKTYLLFFPNDEVMNQNLAYYTAVLGENLAGPIQPREEIQAYRQRSLMEKELLFFSYDVFGIPFVDPDTWTPEEVIPKRLREKQKVERETAARISEEIGNLMKEIETLVEEKAKESADMSKFIREGGPLVYEGASVTMNSKTLNGSQRVVVDGVLSAEECRELQRLTNVSAGTGGAGRNGAGDAEGSHPAAQKSDRRRSPSASCPVWVPSNNWGGLVLDLSLETSLLLPNLLLFPKGRSCSTLEKQEGRSDNSHEVHVDNCILNAEALVCVKEPPAYTFRDYSAILYLNGDFEGGAFYFTELDAKTETAEVQPQCGRAVGFSSGSENPHGVKAVTKGQRCAIALWFTLDPRHGERERVQADDLVKMLFSAEE
;
A
#
# COMPACT_ATOMS: atom_id res chain seq x y z
N PHE A 1 -52.89 -25.39 -6.35
CA PHE A 1 -54.13 -26.13 -6.07
C PHE A 1 -55.28 -25.43 -6.78
N THR A 2 -55.60 -25.80 -8.02
CA THR A 2 -56.56 -25.10 -8.89
C THR A 2 -57.90 -25.81 -9.08
N ASP A 3 -58.11 -26.99 -8.47
CA ASP A 3 -59.25 -27.88 -8.80
C ASP A 3 -60.20 -28.17 -7.62
N GLY A 4 -60.23 -27.35 -6.55
CA GLY A 4 -61.25 -27.47 -5.49
C GLY A 4 -61.25 -28.78 -4.67
N ASN A 5 -60.19 -29.58 -4.73
CA ASN A 5 -60.06 -30.81 -3.94
C ASN A 5 -59.56 -30.50 -2.51
N TYR A 6 -60.50 -30.16 -1.63
CA TYR A 6 -60.23 -29.80 -0.24
C TYR A 6 -59.74 -30.98 0.60
N GLU A 7 -60.09 -32.23 0.25
CA GLU A 7 -59.60 -33.42 0.95
C GLU A 7 -58.07 -33.54 0.83
N LYS A 8 -57.56 -33.44 -0.40
CA LYS A 8 -56.11 -33.45 -0.66
C LYS A 8 -55.42 -32.22 -0.07
N ALA A 9 -56.08 -31.07 -0.05
CA ALA A 9 -55.51 -29.86 0.56
C ALA A 9 -55.32 -30.03 2.08
N ILE A 10 -56.30 -30.64 2.76
CA ILE A 10 -56.21 -30.97 4.20
C ILE A 10 -55.11 -32.01 4.45
N GLU A 11 -55.05 -33.08 3.66
CA GLU A 11 -53.98 -34.09 3.77
C GLU A 11 -52.59 -33.44 3.61
N CYS A 12 -52.40 -32.58 2.60
CA CYS A 12 -51.14 -31.89 2.36
C CYS A 12 -50.78 -30.93 3.50
N ALA A 13 -51.75 -30.13 3.98
CA ALA A 13 -51.52 -29.18 5.08
C ALA A 13 -51.15 -29.93 6.37
N LYS A 14 -51.89 -30.99 6.73
CA LYS A 14 -51.55 -31.85 7.87
C LYS A 14 -50.17 -32.50 7.72
N THR A 15 -49.79 -32.90 6.50
CA THR A 15 -48.48 -33.48 6.20
C THR A 15 -47.34 -32.47 6.39
N TYR A 16 -47.50 -31.23 5.92
CA TYR A 16 -46.53 -30.16 6.15
C TYR A 16 -46.36 -29.84 7.64
N LEU A 17 -47.48 -29.74 8.36
CA LEU A 17 -47.51 -29.41 9.79
C LEU A 17 -46.85 -30.48 10.67
N LEU A 18 -46.55 -31.68 10.15
CA LEU A 18 -45.69 -32.64 10.86
C LEU A 18 -44.28 -32.09 11.10
N PHE A 19 -43.76 -31.30 10.16
CA PHE A 19 -42.40 -30.74 10.19
C PHE A 19 -42.39 -29.35 10.83
N PHE A 20 -43.42 -28.54 10.56
CA PHE A 20 -43.52 -27.16 11.04
C PHE A 20 -44.85 -26.95 11.78
N PRO A 21 -45.03 -27.51 12.99
CA PRO A 21 -46.32 -27.48 13.69
C PRO A 21 -46.79 -26.07 14.05
N ASN A 22 -45.84 -25.13 14.20
CA ASN A 22 -46.10 -23.74 14.60
C ASN A 22 -46.21 -22.78 13.41
N ASP A 23 -46.29 -23.27 12.17
CA ASP A 23 -46.45 -22.42 10.98
C ASP A 23 -47.86 -21.80 10.96
N GLU A 24 -47.94 -20.49 11.22
CA GLU A 24 -49.22 -19.79 11.35
C GLU A 24 -50.04 -19.82 10.05
N VAL A 25 -49.37 -19.65 8.91
CA VAL A 25 -50.02 -19.58 7.59
C VAL A 25 -50.62 -20.94 7.24
N MET A 26 -49.88 -22.03 7.46
CA MET A 26 -50.38 -23.37 7.16
C MET A 26 -51.50 -23.80 8.12
N ASN A 27 -51.43 -23.41 9.39
CA ASN A 27 -52.52 -23.64 10.34
C ASN A 27 -53.80 -22.91 9.92
N GLN A 28 -53.70 -21.66 9.45
CA GLN A 28 -54.85 -20.91 8.90
C GLN A 28 -55.41 -21.59 7.64
N ASN A 29 -54.55 -22.06 6.74
CA ASN A 29 -54.98 -22.80 5.54
C ASN A 29 -55.72 -24.09 5.91
N LEU A 30 -55.21 -24.85 6.87
CA LEU A 30 -55.85 -26.08 7.36
C LEU A 30 -57.23 -25.77 7.94
N ALA A 31 -57.36 -24.71 8.75
CA ALA A 31 -58.64 -24.27 9.31
C ALA A 31 -59.64 -23.87 8.21
N TYR A 32 -59.18 -23.12 7.20
CA TYR A 32 -59.99 -22.75 6.05
C TYR A 32 -60.49 -23.98 5.27
N TYR A 33 -59.61 -24.92 4.90
CA TYR A 33 -60.02 -26.11 4.16
C TYR A 33 -60.97 -27.01 4.97
N THR A 34 -60.74 -27.12 6.28
CA THR A 34 -61.60 -27.87 7.21
C THR A 34 -63.01 -27.25 7.28
N ALA A 35 -63.10 -25.92 7.36
CA ALA A 35 -64.38 -25.21 7.38
C ALA A 35 -65.17 -25.36 6.08
N VAL A 36 -64.48 -25.36 4.93
CA VAL A 36 -65.12 -25.49 3.61
C VAL A 36 -65.58 -26.93 3.34
N LEU A 37 -64.82 -27.95 3.75
CA LEU A 37 -65.17 -29.36 3.57
C LEU A 37 -66.19 -29.87 4.61
N GLY A 38 -66.17 -29.28 5.81
CA GLY A 38 -66.97 -29.68 6.96
C GLY A 38 -66.26 -30.70 7.86
N GLU A 39 -66.39 -30.53 9.19
CA GLU A 39 -65.62 -31.29 10.18
C GLU A 39 -65.81 -32.81 10.09
N ASN A 40 -67.01 -33.28 9.75
CA ASN A 40 -67.30 -34.71 9.64
C ASN A 40 -66.50 -35.40 8.53
N LEU A 41 -66.24 -34.69 7.43
CA LEU A 41 -65.47 -35.21 6.29
C LEU A 41 -63.97 -34.92 6.44
N ALA A 42 -63.60 -33.79 7.06
CA ALA A 42 -62.22 -33.38 7.29
C ALA A 42 -61.52 -34.12 8.44
N GLY A 43 -62.25 -34.50 9.49
CA GLY A 43 -61.73 -35.15 10.69
C GLY A 43 -60.95 -36.44 10.41
N PRO A 44 -61.49 -37.39 9.62
CA PRO A 44 -60.82 -38.64 9.30
C PRO A 44 -59.53 -38.50 8.48
N ILE A 45 -59.35 -37.40 7.74
CA ILE A 45 -58.21 -37.20 6.84
C ILE A 45 -56.93 -37.09 7.65
N GLN A 46 -56.00 -38.03 7.46
CA GLN A 46 -54.70 -38.03 8.14
C GLN A 46 -53.60 -37.44 7.24
N PRO A 47 -52.46 -37.03 7.81
CA PRO A 47 -51.25 -36.80 7.01
C PRO A 47 -50.87 -38.06 6.22
N ARG A 48 -50.14 -37.91 5.11
CA ARG A 48 -49.67 -39.04 4.30
C ARG A 48 -48.85 -40.02 5.14
N GLU A 49 -49.26 -41.28 5.15
CA GLU A 49 -48.67 -42.34 5.98
C GLU A 49 -47.17 -42.54 5.69
N GLU A 50 -46.78 -42.51 4.41
CA GLU A 50 -45.39 -42.61 3.96
C GLU A 50 -44.48 -41.51 4.54
N ILE A 51 -45.01 -40.30 4.73
CA ILE A 51 -44.28 -39.16 5.28
C ILE A 51 -44.24 -39.26 6.81
N GLN A 52 -45.31 -39.73 7.45
CA GLN A 52 -45.29 -40.01 8.89
C GLN A 52 -44.21 -41.04 9.22
N ALA A 53 -44.14 -42.14 8.46
CA ALA A 53 -43.12 -43.17 8.61
C ALA A 53 -41.71 -42.62 8.33
N TYR A 54 -41.55 -41.80 7.28
CA TYR A 54 -40.28 -41.12 6.99
C TYR A 54 -39.82 -40.24 8.16
N ARG A 55 -40.70 -39.40 8.70
CA ARG A 55 -40.39 -38.50 9.81
C ARG A 55 -39.97 -39.29 11.05
N GLN A 56 -40.71 -40.32 11.42
CA GLN A 56 -40.36 -41.16 12.57
C GLN A 56 -38.98 -41.81 12.40
N ARG A 57 -38.70 -42.40 11.23
CA ARG A 57 -37.39 -42.99 10.92
C ARG A 57 -36.28 -41.94 10.99
N SER A 58 -36.49 -40.79 10.35
CA SER A 58 -35.49 -39.73 10.29
C SER A 58 -35.16 -39.16 11.67
N LEU A 59 -36.15 -39.02 12.55
CA LEU A 59 -35.90 -38.60 13.94
C LEU A 59 -35.04 -39.62 14.69
N MET A 60 -35.34 -40.92 14.59
CA MET A 60 -34.54 -41.98 15.24
C MET A 60 -33.10 -42.03 14.69
N GLU A 61 -32.92 -41.88 13.38
CA GLU A 61 -31.59 -41.81 12.76
C GLU A 61 -30.79 -40.61 13.28
N LYS A 62 -31.44 -39.44 13.41
CA LYS A 62 -30.81 -38.23 13.95
C LYS A 62 -30.47 -38.36 15.42
N GLU A 63 -31.32 -38.98 16.23
CA GLU A 63 -31.00 -39.27 17.64
C GLU A 63 -29.70 -40.07 17.76
N LEU A 64 -29.51 -41.09 16.90
CA LEU A 64 -28.27 -41.87 16.86
C LEU A 64 -27.06 -41.04 16.41
N LEU A 65 -27.23 -40.18 15.40
CA LEU A 65 -26.17 -39.31 14.89
C LEU A 65 -25.74 -38.26 15.93
N PHE A 66 -26.70 -37.62 16.60
CA PHE A 66 -26.41 -36.69 17.69
C PHE A 66 -25.83 -37.39 18.92
N PHE A 67 -26.26 -38.61 19.23
CA PHE A 67 -25.63 -39.44 20.27
C PHE A 67 -24.16 -39.72 19.92
N SER A 68 -23.88 -40.09 18.68
CA SER A 68 -22.51 -40.32 18.22
C SER A 68 -21.65 -39.05 18.32
N TYR A 69 -22.24 -37.88 18.05
CA TYR A 69 -21.55 -36.60 18.23
C TYR A 69 -21.27 -36.32 19.71
N ASP A 70 -22.25 -36.48 20.59
CA ASP A 70 -22.09 -36.21 22.03
C ASP A 70 -21.07 -37.14 22.69
N VAL A 71 -21.12 -38.45 22.37
CA VAL A 71 -20.32 -39.48 23.06
C VAL A 71 -18.95 -39.69 22.41
N PHE A 72 -18.90 -39.77 21.08
CA PHE A 72 -17.67 -40.11 20.35
C PHE A 72 -17.00 -38.89 19.72
N GLY A 73 -17.62 -37.71 19.79
CA GLY A 73 -17.06 -36.48 19.22
C GLY A 73 -17.06 -36.44 17.70
N ILE A 74 -17.80 -37.33 17.03
CA ILE A 74 -17.92 -37.35 15.56
C ILE A 74 -18.94 -36.28 15.17
N PRO A 75 -18.53 -35.15 14.56
CA PRO A 75 -19.43 -34.04 14.32
C PRO A 75 -20.54 -34.43 13.34
N PHE A 76 -21.77 -34.13 13.73
CA PHE A 76 -22.94 -34.21 12.86
C PHE A 76 -23.58 -32.83 12.77
N VAL A 77 -23.80 -32.37 11.54
CA VAL A 77 -24.54 -31.15 11.23
C VAL A 77 -25.84 -31.58 10.58
N ASP A 78 -26.95 -31.29 11.25
CA ASP A 78 -28.27 -31.59 10.71
C ASP A 78 -28.60 -30.60 9.58
N PRO A 79 -28.80 -31.07 8.33
CA PRO A 79 -29.16 -30.20 7.22
C PRO A 79 -30.61 -29.70 7.30
N ASP A 80 -31.45 -30.32 8.13
CA ASP A 80 -32.87 -30.01 8.23
C ASP A 80 -33.18 -29.00 9.34
N THR A 81 -34.06 -28.06 9.03
CA THR A 81 -34.53 -27.04 9.99
C THR A 81 -35.75 -27.45 10.81
N TRP A 82 -36.35 -28.61 10.50
CA TRP A 82 -37.57 -29.11 11.13
C TRP A 82 -37.33 -30.05 12.31
N THR A 83 -36.07 -30.44 12.56
CA THR A 83 -35.75 -31.35 13.67
C THR A 83 -36.07 -30.68 15.00
N PRO A 84 -36.91 -31.30 15.84
CA PRO A 84 -37.24 -30.76 17.15
C PRO A 84 -35.99 -30.65 18.03
N GLU A 85 -35.88 -29.58 18.83
CA GLU A 85 -34.72 -29.35 19.69
C GLU A 85 -34.51 -30.47 20.72
N GLU A 86 -35.57 -31.21 21.06
CA GLU A 86 -35.54 -32.32 22.03
C GLU A 86 -34.69 -33.49 21.54
N VAL A 87 -34.59 -33.68 20.22
CA VAL A 87 -33.75 -34.70 19.58
C VAL A 87 -32.26 -34.43 19.81
N ILE A 88 -31.90 -33.16 20.02
CA ILE A 88 -30.52 -32.74 20.24
C ILE A 88 -30.18 -32.86 21.74
N PRO A 89 -29.16 -33.66 22.12
CA PRO A 89 -28.69 -33.78 23.50
C PRO A 89 -28.44 -32.40 24.14
N LYS A 90 -28.87 -32.23 25.38
CA LYS A 90 -28.74 -30.95 26.11
C LYS A 90 -27.31 -30.41 26.13
N ARG A 91 -26.32 -31.30 26.31
CA ARG A 91 -24.90 -30.93 26.32
C ARG A 91 -24.45 -30.33 24.98
N LEU A 92 -24.89 -30.91 23.86
CA LEU A 92 -24.61 -30.39 22.53
C LEU A 92 -25.30 -29.05 22.28
N ARG A 93 -26.56 -28.88 22.72
CA ARG A 93 -27.26 -27.60 22.62
C ARG A 93 -26.56 -26.49 23.39
N GLU A 94 -26.16 -26.76 24.62
CA GLU A 94 -25.41 -25.82 25.45
C GLU A 94 -24.04 -25.48 24.83
N LYS A 95 -23.32 -26.49 24.32
CA LYS A 95 -22.05 -26.30 23.61
C LYS A 95 -22.21 -25.40 22.38
N GLN A 96 -23.18 -25.69 21.52
CA GLN A 96 -23.48 -24.88 20.33
C GLN A 96 -23.88 -23.44 20.69
N LYS A 97 -24.62 -23.25 21.78
CA LYS A 97 -24.99 -21.93 22.27
C LYS A 97 -23.74 -21.13 22.68
N VAL A 98 -22.85 -21.72 23.47
CA VAL A 98 -21.60 -21.08 23.91
C VAL A 98 -20.69 -20.76 22.71
N GLU A 99 -20.57 -21.67 21.75
CA GLU A 99 -19.79 -21.45 20.53
C GLU A 99 -20.37 -20.28 19.71
N ARG A 100 -21.70 -20.21 19.56
CA ARG A 100 -22.38 -19.11 18.86
C ARG A 100 -22.19 -17.77 19.56
N GLU A 101 -22.31 -17.71 20.88
CA GLU A 101 -22.08 -16.50 21.67
C GLU A 101 -20.61 -16.04 21.57
N THR A 102 -19.67 -16.99 21.60
CA THR A 102 -18.23 -16.69 21.43
C THR A 102 -17.95 -16.13 20.03
N ALA A 103 -18.52 -16.73 18.99
CA ALA A 103 -18.36 -16.27 17.62
C ALA A 103 -18.96 -14.86 17.41
N ALA A 104 -20.10 -14.56 18.06
CA ALA A 104 -20.71 -13.25 18.04
C ALA A 104 -19.80 -12.20 18.69
N ARG A 105 -19.23 -12.50 19.87
CA ARG A 105 -18.28 -11.60 20.56
C ARG A 105 -17.03 -11.31 19.72
N ILE A 106 -16.43 -12.35 19.12
CA ILE A 106 -15.26 -12.18 18.26
C ILE A 106 -15.60 -11.30 17.05
N SER A 107 -16.77 -11.50 16.45
CA SER A 107 -17.21 -10.69 15.31
C SER A 107 -17.40 -9.23 15.68
N GLU A 108 -17.93 -8.95 16.87
CA GLU A 108 -18.08 -7.60 17.42
C GLU A 108 -16.71 -6.93 17.68
N GLU A 109 -15.77 -7.66 18.30
CA GLU A 109 -14.41 -7.16 18.55
C GLU A 109 -13.69 -6.79 17.24
N ILE A 110 -13.78 -7.66 16.21
CA ILE A 110 -13.22 -7.39 14.89
C ILE A 110 -13.89 -6.15 14.27
N GLY A 111 -15.22 -6.04 14.35
CA GLY A 111 -15.95 -4.90 13.83
C GLY A 111 -15.55 -3.57 14.49
N ASN A 112 -15.30 -3.59 15.81
CA ASN A 112 -14.84 -2.42 16.55
C ASN A 112 -13.41 -2.03 16.17
N LEU A 113 -12.50 -3.01 16.04
CA LEU A 113 -11.13 -2.76 15.61
C LEU A 113 -11.08 -2.18 14.18
N MET A 114 -11.91 -2.68 13.26
CA MET A 114 -11.99 -2.15 11.91
C MET A 114 -12.40 -0.66 11.88
N LYS A 115 -13.37 -0.27 12.71
CA LYS A 115 -13.77 1.14 12.83
C LYS A 115 -12.66 2.02 13.39
N GLU A 116 -11.92 1.53 14.39
CA GLU A 116 -10.79 2.27 14.95
C GLU A 116 -9.69 2.49 13.89
N ILE A 117 -9.35 1.46 13.12
CA ILE A 117 -8.39 1.58 12.01
C ILE A 117 -8.89 2.59 10.96
N GLU A 118 -10.16 2.54 10.60
CA GLU A 118 -10.76 3.48 9.65
C GLU A 118 -10.62 4.94 10.12
N THR A 119 -10.94 5.21 11.39
CA THR A 119 -10.79 6.56 11.97
C THR A 119 -9.34 7.04 11.96
N LEU A 120 -8.37 6.19 12.33
CA LEU A 120 -6.95 6.55 12.30
C LEU A 120 -6.44 6.83 10.89
N VAL A 121 -6.92 6.09 9.89
CA VAL A 121 -6.57 6.31 8.48
C VAL A 121 -7.16 7.63 7.97
N GLU A 122 -8.42 7.94 8.32
CA GLU A 122 -9.06 9.19 7.97
C GLU A 122 -8.35 10.39 8.60
N GLU A 123 -7.99 10.32 9.88
CA GLU A 123 -7.24 11.38 10.57
C GLU A 123 -5.89 11.63 9.89
N LYS A 124 -5.11 10.58 9.61
CA LYS A 124 -3.83 10.72 8.88
C LYS A 124 -4.00 11.26 7.47
N ALA A 125 -5.06 10.88 6.77
CA ALA A 125 -5.35 11.42 5.44
C ALA A 125 -5.70 12.91 5.50
N LYS A 126 -6.44 13.34 6.53
CA LYS A 126 -6.76 14.75 6.78
C LYS A 126 -5.53 15.57 7.12
N GLU A 127 -4.62 15.06 7.95
CA GLU A 127 -3.33 15.70 8.25
C GLU A 127 -2.52 15.93 6.97
N SER A 128 -2.44 14.93 6.09
CA SER A 128 -1.76 15.04 4.79
C SER A 128 -2.42 16.07 3.86
N ALA A 129 -3.75 16.11 3.81
CA ALA A 129 -4.50 17.06 2.99
C ALA A 129 -4.39 18.51 3.50
N ASP A 130 -4.37 18.73 4.82
CA ASP A 130 -4.20 20.06 5.39
C ASP A 130 -2.76 20.57 5.22
N MET A 131 -1.76 19.68 5.31
CA MET A 131 -0.36 20.00 5.02
C MET A 131 -0.16 20.56 3.59
N SER A 132 -0.88 19.99 2.61
CA SER A 132 -0.83 20.41 1.22
C SER A 132 -1.31 21.87 0.98
N LYS A 133 -2.14 22.42 1.88
CA LYS A 133 -2.72 23.78 1.73
C LYS A 133 -1.79 24.91 2.19
N PHE A 134 -0.73 24.60 2.94
CA PHE A 134 0.20 25.61 3.50
C PHE A 134 1.47 25.81 2.68
N ILE A 135 1.62 25.07 1.58
CA ILE A 135 2.80 25.11 0.72
C ILE A 135 2.81 26.43 -0.06
N ARG A 136 3.81 27.27 0.23
CA ARG A 136 4.11 28.51 -0.51
C ARG A 136 5.58 28.52 -0.88
N GLU A 137 5.88 28.95 -2.10
CA GLU A 137 7.26 29.09 -2.55
C GLU A 137 7.98 30.23 -1.80
N GLY A 138 9.19 29.94 -1.31
CA GLY A 138 10.13 30.90 -0.74
C GLY A 138 10.12 31.01 0.78
N GLY A 139 11.10 31.77 1.28
CA GLY A 139 11.36 32.07 2.69
C GLY A 139 12.86 31.89 3.03
N PRO A 140 13.27 31.99 4.31
CA PRO A 140 14.66 31.84 4.71
C PRO A 140 15.26 30.45 4.39
N LEU A 141 16.59 30.34 4.45
CA LEU A 141 17.29 29.05 4.43
C LEU A 141 17.74 28.73 5.86
N VAL A 142 17.64 27.46 6.25
CA VAL A 142 18.02 26.99 7.61
C VAL A 142 19.53 26.85 7.77
N TYR A 143 20.24 26.58 6.68
CA TYR A 143 21.67 26.31 6.72
C TYR A 143 22.50 27.58 6.48
N GLU A 144 23.39 27.89 7.41
CA GLU A 144 24.36 28.98 7.23
C GLU A 144 25.32 28.63 6.08
N GLY A 145 25.49 29.56 5.14
CA GLY A 145 26.34 29.37 3.96
C GLY A 145 25.61 28.86 2.70
N ALA A 146 24.38 28.37 2.84
CA ALA A 146 23.53 28.05 1.70
C ALA A 146 22.87 29.33 1.14
N SER A 147 22.72 29.41 -0.18
CA SER A 147 22.06 30.53 -0.85
C SER A 147 21.24 30.09 -2.05
N VAL A 148 20.03 30.65 -2.19
CA VAL A 148 19.19 30.43 -3.37
C VAL A 148 19.78 31.20 -4.55
N THR A 149 20.23 30.49 -5.57
CA THR A 149 20.79 31.10 -6.79
C THR A 149 19.80 31.16 -7.94
N MET A 150 18.82 30.26 -7.97
CA MET A 150 17.71 30.30 -8.91
C MET A 150 16.39 29.92 -8.23
N ASN A 151 15.31 30.63 -8.53
CA ASN A 151 13.96 30.34 -8.06
C ASN A 151 13.06 29.93 -9.24
N SER A 152 11.81 29.55 -8.97
CA SER A 152 10.85 29.09 -9.98
C SER A 152 10.67 30.07 -11.14
N LYS A 153 10.71 31.38 -10.87
CA LYS A 153 10.60 32.42 -11.91
C LYS A 153 11.81 32.40 -12.86
N THR A 154 13.03 32.28 -12.33
CA THR A 154 14.24 32.14 -13.15
C THR A 154 14.29 30.80 -13.88
N LEU A 155 13.73 29.75 -13.29
CA LEU A 155 13.68 28.39 -13.83
C LEU A 155 12.44 28.12 -14.71
N ASN A 156 11.70 29.16 -15.08
CA ASN A 156 10.52 29.09 -15.94
C ASN A 156 9.55 27.95 -15.58
N GLY A 157 9.12 27.89 -14.31
CA GLY A 157 8.19 26.87 -13.82
C GLY A 157 7.64 27.20 -12.44
N SER A 158 7.13 26.19 -11.73
CA SER A 158 6.63 26.30 -10.37
C SER A 158 7.29 25.29 -9.44
N GLN A 159 7.42 25.68 -8.17
CA GLN A 159 8.02 24.90 -7.10
C GLN A 159 9.40 24.38 -7.47
N ARG A 160 10.26 25.22 -8.08
CA ARG A 160 11.65 24.89 -8.43
C ARG A 160 12.62 25.78 -7.68
N VAL A 161 13.74 25.21 -7.24
CA VAL A 161 14.80 25.97 -6.57
C VAL A 161 16.17 25.39 -6.87
N VAL A 162 17.17 26.26 -7.04
CA VAL A 162 18.58 25.90 -7.03
C VAL A 162 19.23 26.58 -5.84
N VAL A 163 19.89 25.78 -5.00
CA VAL A 163 20.59 26.23 -3.80
C VAL A 163 22.05 25.85 -3.93
N ASP A 164 22.94 26.83 -3.76
CA ASP A 164 24.39 26.61 -3.68
C ASP A 164 24.87 26.67 -2.24
N GLY A 165 25.98 25.99 -1.94
CA GLY A 165 26.58 25.97 -0.61
C GLY A 165 25.96 24.96 0.35
N VAL A 166 25.22 23.97 -0.16
CA VAL A 166 24.66 22.86 0.65
C VAL A 166 25.76 21.95 1.18
N LEU A 167 26.86 21.82 0.43
CA LEU A 167 28.08 21.13 0.85
C LEU A 167 29.28 22.03 0.58
N SER A 168 30.27 21.94 1.47
CA SER A 168 31.61 22.47 1.23
C SER A 168 32.39 21.60 0.23
N ALA A 169 33.45 22.17 -0.32
CA ALA A 169 34.35 21.45 -1.23
C ALA A 169 35.03 20.23 -0.56
N GLU A 170 35.20 20.25 0.77
CA GLU A 170 35.80 19.13 1.50
C GLU A 170 34.80 17.99 1.71
N GLU A 171 33.55 18.30 2.05
CA GLU A 171 32.48 17.31 2.19
C GLU A 171 32.16 16.63 0.85
N CYS A 172 32.14 17.38 -0.25
CA CYS A 172 32.04 16.81 -1.59
C CYS A 172 33.12 15.75 -1.84
N ARG A 173 34.39 16.07 -1.54
CA ARG A 173 35.51 15.15 -1.74
C ARG A 173 35.37 13.88 -0.90
N GLU A 174 34.96 14.00 0.36
CA GLU A 174 34.78 12.81 1.21
C GLU A 174 33.59 11.96 0.75
N LEU A 175 32.47 12.58 0.40
CA LEU A 175 31.31 11.86 -0.15
C LEU A 175 31.64 11.16 -1.47
N GLN A 176 32.39 11.80 -2.36
CA GLN A 176 32.91 11.19 -3.59
C GLN A 176 33.86 10.01 -3.30
N ARG A 177 34.68 10.12 -2.25
CA ARG A 177 35.58 9.03 -1.84
C ARG A 177 34.77 7.81 -1.41
N LEU A 178 33.72 8.01 -0.62
CA LEU A 178 32.84 6.94 -0.17
C LEU A 178 32.05 6.28 -1.32
N THR A 179 31.65 7.05 -2.34
CA THR A 179 30.97 6.51 -3.52
C THR A 179 31.90 5.68 -4.40
N ASN A 180 33.18 6.08 -4.53
CA ASN A 180 34.16 5.35 -5.33
C ASN A 180 34.62 4.03 -4.66
N VAL A 181 34.70 3.99 -3.33
CA VAL A 181 35.05 2.76 -2.59
C VAL A 181 33.99 1.67 -2.74
N SER A 182 32.71 2.06 -2.81
CA SER A 182 31.59 1.12 -2.96
C SER A 182 31.41 0.59 -4.39
N ALA A 183 31.87 1.31 -5.41
CA ALA A 183 31.90 0.84 -6.80
C ALA A 183 33.02 -0.20 -7.06
N GLY A 184 34.08 -0.21 -6.25
CA GLY A 184 35.26 -1.07 -6.44
C GLY A 184 35.07 -2.57 -6.11
N THR A 185 33.99 -2.96 -5.43
CA THR A 185 33.77 -4.35 -4.99
C THR A 185 32.83 -5.17 -5.89
N GLY A 186 32.41 -4.64 -7.05
CA GLY A 186 31.51 -5.34 -7.99
C GLY A 186 31.98 -5.43 -9.44
N GLY A 187 33.23 -5.04 -9.73
CA GLY A 187 33.74 -4.92 -11.10
C GLY A 187 34.21 -6.24 -11.72
N ALA A 188 33.29 -7.01 -12.29
CA ALA A 188 33.61 -7.98 -13.35
C ALA A 188 32.49 -8.03 -14.40
N GLY A 189 32.63 -7.15 -15.40
CA GLY A 189 32.12 -7.30 -16.76
C GLY A 189 30.67 -7.73 -16.95
N ARG A 190 29.77 -6.76 -17.18
CA ARG A 190 28.66 -6.93 -18.13
C ARG A 190 28.62 -5.75 -19.09
N ASN A 191 28.99 -6.06 -20.32
CA ASN A 191 28.86 -5.21 -21.50
C ASN A 191 27.38 -4.86 -21.73
N GLY A 192 27.16 -3.70 -22.33
CA GLY A 192 25.88 -3.05 -22.57
C GLY A 192 24.69 -3.97 -22.83
N ALA A 193 23.69 -3.82 -21.98
CA ALA A 193 22.28 -3.90 -22.32
C ALA A 193 21.59 -2.83 -21.47
N GLY A 194 20.87 -1.91 -22.09
CA GLY A 194 20.01 -0.98 -21.37
C GLY A 194 18.95 -1.79 -20.64
N ASP A 195 18.96 -1.74 -19.32
CA ASP A 195 17.83 -2.22 -18.53
C ASP A 195 16.73 -1.17 -18.62
N ALA A 196 15.92 -1.35 -19.67
CA ALA A 196 14.57 -0.85 -19.74
C ALA A 196 13.80 -1.45 -18.55
N GLU A 197 13.51 -0.64 -17.54
CA GLU A 197 12.61 -1.04 -16.47
C GLU A 197 11.17 -0.91 -16.98
N GLY A 198 10.73 -1.95 -17.68
CA GLY A 198 9.44 -1.98 -18.34
C GLY A 198 9.17 -3.28 -19.09
N SER A 199 9.36 -4.44 -18.45
CA SER A 199 8.66 -5.68 -18.84
C SER A 199 8.89 -6.81 -17.82
N HIS A 200 7.83 -7.23 -17.14
CA HIS A 200 7.79 -8.52 -16.44
C HIS A 200 7.35 -9.62 -17.42
N PRO A 201 8.08 -10.73 -17.57
CA PRO A 201 7.51 -11.96 -18.11
C PRO A 201 6.82 -12.76 -16.99
N ALA A 202 5.73 -13.42 -17.37
CA ALA A 202 4.85 -14.20 -16.52
C ALA A 202 5.58 -15.21 -15.61
N ALA A 203 5.13 -15.27 -14.35
CA ALA A 203 5.61 -16.19 -13.34
C ALA A 203 5.32 -17.66 -13.73
N GLN A 204 6.37 -18.41 -14.05
CA GLN A 204 6.35 -19.87 -14.01
C GLN A 204 6.97 -20.32 -12.68
N LYS A 205 6.15 -21.01 -11.88
CA LYS A 205 6.52 -21.62 -10.60
C LYS A 205 7.73 -22.55 -10.79
N SER A 206 8.83 -22.30 -10.10
CA SER A 206 9.68 -23.37 -9.57
C SER A 206 10.51 -22.88 -8.38
N ASP A 207 10.81 -23.84 -7.54
CA ASP A 207 11.15 -23.80 -6.12
C ASP A 207 12.63 -23.45 -5.85
N ARG A 208 12.92 -23.08 -4.58
CA ARG A 208 14.25 -23.10 -3.90
C ARG A 208 15.32 -22.04 -4.25
N ARG A 209 15.38 -20.99 -3.40
CA ARG A 209 16.34 -20.81 -2.27
C ARG A 209 16.41 -19.32 -1.89
N ARG A 210 15.92 -19.01 -0.70
CA ARG A 210 16.08 -17.72 -0.01
C ARG A 210 17.58 -17.40 0.16
N SER A 211 18.05 -16.33 -0.45
CA SER A 211 19.24 -15.60 -0.02
C SER A 211 18.80 -14.19 0.34
N PRO A 212 19.15 -13.66 1.54
CA PRO A 212 18.76 -12.31 1.91
C PRO A 212 19.57 -11.32 1.06
N SER A 213 18.88 -10.46 0.31
CA SER A 213 19.51 -9.28 -0.29
C SER A 213 19.93 -8.36 0.86
N ALA A 214 21.19 -8.46 1.26
CA ALA A 214 21.81 -7.58 2.23
C ALA A 214 21.95 -6.19 1.59
N SER A 215 21.01 -5.30 1.88
CA SER A 215 21.30 -3.87 1.95
C SER A 215 22.28 -3.70 3.11
N CYS A 216 23.58 -3.69 2.82
CA CYS A 216 24.61 -3.43 3.82
C CYS A 216 24.53 -1.95 4.25
N PRO A 217 24.19 -1.64 5.52
CA PRO A 217 24.48 -0.34 6.08
C PRO A 217 25.98 -0.26 6.28
N VAL A 218 26.67 0.55 5.47
CA VAL A 218 28.11 0.78 5.65
C VAL A 218 28.28 1.70 6.87
N TRP A 219 28.70 1.10 7.98
CA TRP A 219 29.26 1.79 9.14
C TRP A 219 30.69 2.22 8.81
N VAL A 220 30.98 3.52 8.95
CA VAL A 220 32.35 4.04 8.89
C VAL A 220 32.80 4.35 10.33
N PRO A 221 33.75 3.59 10.89
CA PRO A 221 34.34 3.93 12.18
C PRO A 221 35.50 4.91 11.95
N SER A 222 35.40 6.15 12.42
CA SER A 222 36.59 6.94 12.74
C SER A 222 36.24 8.09 13.67
N ASN A 223 36.96 8.11 14.78
CA ASN A 223 36.94 9.14 15.80
C ASN A 223 37.35 10.50 15.20
N ASN A 224 36.72 11.58 15.67
CA ASN A 224 36.95 12.99 15.31
C ASN A 224 36.28 13.55 14.05
N TRP A 225 34.98 13.33 13.82
CA TRP A 225 34.18 14.30 13.04
C TRP A 225 32.74 14.32 13.57
N GLY A 226 32.40 15.34 14.34
CA GLY A 226 31.03 15.60 14.76
C GLY A 226 30.18 15.99 13.55
N GLY A 227 29.05 15.31 13.38
CA GLY A 227 27.96 15.73 12.51
C GLY A 227 28.12 15.41 11.01
N LEU A 228 27.83 14.16 10.62
CA LEU A 228 27.36 13.90 9.26
C LEU A 228 26.12 12.99 9.32
N VAL A 229 25.04 13.58 9.81
CA VAL A 229 23.68 13.12 9.58
C VAL A 229 23.10 14.23 8.72
N LEU A 230 22.86 13.93 7.45
CA LEU A 230 22.20 14.84 6.52
C LEU A 230 20.76 15.05 6.99
N ASP A 231 20.59 15.94 7.96
CA ASP A 231 19.34 16.60 8.27
C ASP A 231 19.19 17.77 7.30
N LEU A 232 18.65 17.50 6.12
CA LEU A 232 18.12 18.53 5.22
C LEU A 232 16.80 19.03 5.81
N SER A 233 16.87 19.70 6.95
CA SER A 233 15.81 20.55 7.47
C SER A 233 15.71 21.78 6.58
N LEU A 234 15.01 21.63 5.45
CA LEU A 234 14.56 22.69 4.55
C LEU A 234 13.32 23.42 5.12
N GLU A 235 13.28 23.66 6.44
CA GLU A 235 12.27 24.54 7.04
C GLU A 235 12.63 25.99 6.79
N THR A 236 12.49 26.47 5.54
CA THR A 236 11.97 27.82 5.25
C THR A 236 11.95 28.23 3.77
N SER A 237 11.94 27.33 2.78
CA SER A 237 11.47 27.73 1.42
C SER A 237 10.22 27.02 0.92
N LEU A 238 9.68 26.08 1.70
CA LEU A 238 8.34 25.50 1.61
C LEU A 238 7.96 25.15 3.06
N LEU A 239 7.07 25.92 3.70
CA LEU A 239 6.65 25.73 5.10
C LEU A 239 6.01 24.35 5.33
N LEU A 240 6.77 23.35 5.78
CA LEU A 240 6.28 21.99 6.05
C LEU A 240 7.05 21.34 7.23
N PRO A 241 6.46 21.22 8.43
CA PRO A 241 7.13 20.70 9.64
C PRO A 241 7.30 19.17 9.70
N ASN A 242 7.10 18.45 8.58
CA ASN A 242 7.17 16.97 8.51
C ASN A 242 7.80 16.48 7.20
N LEU A 243 9.02 16.92 6.88
CA LEU A 243 9.72 16.51 5.66
C LEU A 243 10.51 15.20 5.88
N LEU A 244 10.02 14.09 5.33
CA LEU A 244 10.64 12.76 5.43
C LEU A 244 11.59 12.50 4.25
N LEU A 245 12.86 12.20 4.55
CA LEU A 245 13.94 11.94 3.58
C LEU A 245 13.92 10.49 3.07
N PHE A 246 13.99 10.31 1.74
CA PHE A 246 14.26 9.03 1.07
C PHE A 246 15.57 9.10 0.26
N PRO A 247 16.73 8.72 0.81
CA PRO A 247 17.96 8.59 0.04
C PRO A 247 18.04 7.20 -0.59
N LYS A 248 17.44 7.01 -1.77
CA LYS A 248 17.47 5.73 -2.51
C LYS A 248 18.30 5.83 -3.79
N GLY A 249 19.53 6.34 -3.70
CA GLY A 249 20.43 6.32 -4.86
C GLY A 249 21.66 7.21 -4.73
N ARG A 250 22.83 6.58 -4.58
CA ARG A 250 24.12 7.21 -4.94
C ARG A 250 24.40 6.78 -6.37
N SER A 251 24.42 7.71 -7.32
CA SER A 251 24.76 7.41 -8.71
C SER A 251 25.97 8.25 -9.13
N CYS A 252 27.09 7.57 -9.36
CA CYS A 252 28.23 8.12 -10.07
C CYS A 252 28.30 7.41 -11.42
N SER A 253 27.92 8.10 -12.49
CA SER A 253 28.05 7.56 -13.85
C SER A 253 29.42 7.90 -14.40
N THR A 254 30.23 6.86 -14.67
CA THR A 254 31.55 6.98 -15.29
C THR A 254 31.41 6.67 -16.77
N LEU A 255 31.79 7.58 -17.65
CA LEU A 255 31.88 7.31 -19.08
C LEU A 255 33.29 7.66 -19.58
N GLU A 256 33.88 6.73 -20.32
CA GLU A 256 35.03 7.02 -21.18
C GLU A 256 34.59 8.00 -22.28
N LYS A 257 35.51 8.82 -22.79
CA LYS A 257 35.23 9.91 -23.73
C LYS A 257 34.43 9.40 -24.96
N GLN A 258 33.16 9.80 -25.07
CA GLN A 258 32.28 9.47 -26.20
C GLN A 258 31.99 10.75 -27.00
N GLU A 259 32.86 11.07 -27.95
CA GLU A 259 32.69 12.22 -28.84
C GLU A 259 31.44 12.03 -29.72
N GLY A 260 30.50 13.00 -29.67
CA GLY A 260 29.32 13.04 -30.55
C GLY A 260 28.04 12.39 -30.02
N ARG A 261 27.97 12.01 -28.74
CA ARG A 261 26.75 11.49 -28.11
C ARG A 261 25.65 12.58 -28.02
N SER A 262 24.44 12.27 -28.51
CA SER A 262 23.30 13.21 -28.51
C SER A 262 22.07 12.72 -27.73
N ASP A 263 22.10 11.49 -27.23
CA ASP A 263 21.06 10.93 -26.35
C ASP A 263 21.26 11.37 -24.90
N ASN A 264 20.19 11.28 -24.09
CA ASN A 264 20.24 11.71 -22.71
C ASN A 264 20.97 10.69 -21.83
N SER A 265 21.63 11.16 -20.77
CA SER A 265 22.13 10.27 -19.71
C SER A 265 20.99 9.73 -18.85
N HIS A 266 19.91 10.51 -18.74
CA HIS A 266 18.67 10.13 -18.08
C HIS A 266 17.53 10.74 -18.89
N GLU A 267 16.65 9.89 -19.42
CA GLU A 267 15.51 10.34 -20.22
C GLU A 267 14.55 11.23 -19.41
N VAL A 268 13.76 12.02 -20.14
CA VAL A 268 12.77 12.89 -19.51
C VAL A 268 11.70 12.05 -18.82
N HIS A 269 11.48 12.32 -17.53
CA HIS A 269 10.50 11.62 -16.71
C HIS A 269 9.89 12.56 -15.66
N VAL A 270 8.90 12.03 -14.93
CA VAL A 270 8.29 12.67 -13.77
C VAL A 270 8.37 11.70 -12.59
N ASP A 271 8.77 12.21 -11.42
CA ASP A 271 9.12 11.35 -10.28
C ASP A 271 7.93 10.65 -9.62
N ASN A 272 6.70 11.18 -9.75
CA ASN A 272 5.50 10.65 -9.10
C ASN A 272 4.38 10.19 -10.04
N CYS A 273 4.58 10.18 -11.35
CA CYS A 273 3.59 9.71 -12.31
C CYS A 273 4.22 9.21 -13.61
N ILE A 274 3.47 8.40 -14.35
CA ILE A 274 3.87 7.87 -15.67
C ILE A 274 3.60 8.96 -16.71
N LEU A 275 4.66 9.54 -17.26
CA LEU A 275 4.57 10.57 -18.29
C LEU A 275 4.24 9.95 -19.65
N ASN A 276 3.14 10.41 -20.26
CA ASN A 276 2.83 10.19 -21.67
C ASN A 276 2.93 11.53 -22.41
N ALA A 277 4.08 11.74 -23.06
CA ALA A 277 4.42 13.00 -23.70
C ALA A 277 3.56 13.27 -24.95
N GLU A 278 3.12 12.23 -25.66
CA GLU A 278 2.25 12.35 -26.84
C GLU A 278 0.83 12.79 -26.46
N ALA A 279 0.32 12.28 -25.34
CA ALA A 279 -1.00 12.63 -24.83
C ALA A 279 -0.98 13.88 -23.93
N LEU A 280 0.20 14.36 -23.53
CA LEU A 280 0.38 15.42 -22.52
C LEU A 280 -0.30 15.09 -21.18
N VAL A 281 -0.23 13.82 -20.78
CA VAL A 281 -0.88 13.32 -19.56
C VAL A 281 0.18 12.69 -18.66
N CYS A 282 0.04 12.89 -17.34
CA CYS A 282 0.81 12.17 -16.34
C CYS A 282 -0.13 11.35 -15.45
N VAL A 283 0.01 10.03 -15.50
CA VAL A 283 -0.91 9.11 -14.81
C VAL A 283 -0.32 8.66 -13.48
N LYS A 284 -1.04 8.93 -12.37
CA LYS A 284 -0.64 8.51 -11.03
C LYS A 284 -1.17 7.11 -10.72
N GLU A 285 -0.50 6.09 -11.25
CA GLU A 285 -0.81 4.68 -10.99
C GLU A 285 0.46 3.84 -10.89
N PRO A 286 0.41 2.65 -10.25
CA PRO A 286 1.54 1.72 -10.26
C PRO A 286 2.00 1.43 -11.70
N PRO A 287 3.32 1.42 -11.98
CA PRO A 287 4.44 1.36 -11.03
C PRO A 287 4.98 2.72 -10.53
N ALA A 288 4.34 3.85 -10.81
CA ALA A 288 4.84 5.14 -10.35
C ALA A 288 4.81 5.28 -8.82
N TYR A 289 5.80 5.96 -8.26
CA TYR A 289 5.87 6.30 -6.84
C TYR A 289 4.97 7.52 -6.55
N THR A 290 3.65 7.32 -6.57
CA THR A 290 2.64 8.39 -6.52
C THR A 290 2.65 9.22 -5.24
N PHE A 291 3.33 8.73 -4.19
CA PHE A 291 3.48 9.38 -2.90
C PHE A 291 4.69 10.34 -2.82
N ARG A 292 5.50 10.46 -3.87
CA ARG A 292 6.57 11.46 -3.91
C ARG A 292 5.98 12.83 -4.18
N ASP A 293 6.18 13.76 -3.25
CA ASP A 293 5.70 15.13 -3.34
C ASP A 293 6.81 16.08 -3.80
N TYR A 294 8.04 15.86 -3.32
CA TYR A 294 9.22 16.63 -3.69
C TYR A 294 10.42 15.76 -3.99
N SER A 295 11.30 16.28 -4.82
CA SER A 295 12.55 15.67 -5.22
C SER A 295 13.67 16.69 -5.09
N ALA A 296 14.86 16.21 -4.72
CA ALA A 296 16.06 17.01 -4.72
C ALA A 296 17.25 16.21 -5.26
N ILE A 297 18.08 16.86 -6.06
CA ILE A 297 19.32 16.31 -6.57
C ILE A 297 20.48 17.12 -6.01
N LEU A 298 21.31 16.50 -5.17
CA LEU A 298 22.51 17.11 -4.59
C LEU A 298 23.74 16.69 -5.37
N TYR A 299 24.46 17.66 -5.94
CA TYR A 299 25.65 17.44 -6.74
C TYR A 299 26.92 17.39 -5.89
N LEU A 300 27.71 16.34 -6.12
CA LEU A 300 28.98 16.14 -5.41
C LEU A 300 30.17 16.72 -6.18
N ASN A 301 30.01 17.00 -7.47
CA ASN A 301 31.08 17.52 -8.32
C ASN A 301 30.58 18.25 -9.56
N GLY A 302 31.53 18.85 -10.29
CA GLY A 302 31.30 19.58 -11.54
C GLY A 302 32.48 19.52 -12.51
N ASP A 303 33.46 18.65 -12.25
CA ASP A 303 34.65 18.42 -13.07
C ASP A 303 34.38 17.41 -14.20
N PHE A 304 33.34 17.67 -14.99
CA PHE A 304 32.94 16.86 -16.15
C PHE A 304 32.35 17.75 -17.27
N GLU A 305 32.24 17.21 -18.48
CA GLU A 305 31.63 17.87 -19.64
C GLU A 305 30.25 17.24 -19.94
N GLY A 306 29.26 18.07 -20.27
CA GLY A 306 27.88 17.64 -20.48
C GLY A 306 27.12 17.44 -19.16
N GLY A 307 26.16 16.49 -19.12
CA GLY A 307 25.50 16.07 -17.88
C GLY A 307 24.61 17.12 -17.20
N ALA A 308 24.23 18.18 -17.90
CA ALA A 308 23.36 19.21 -17.39
C ALA A 308 21.97 18.64 -17.06
N PHE A 309 21.42 19.06 -15.93
CA PHE A 309 20.04 18.75 -15.57
C PHE A 309 19.12 19.77 -16.22
N TYR A 310 18.00 19.35 -16.77
CA TYR A 310 17.07 20.27 -17.42
C TYR A 310 15.62 19.89 -17.16
N PHE A 311 14.77 20.90 -17.12
CA PHE A 311 13.32 20.76 -17.06
C PHE A 311 12.71 20.90 -18.44
N THR A 312 11.58 20.25 -18.68
CA THR A 312 10.78 20.39 -19.91
C THR A 312 9.33 20.72 -19.58
N GLU A 313 8.57 21.08 -20.61
CA GLU A 313 7.11 20.96 -20.59
C GLU A 313 6.68 19.48 -20.58
N LEU A 314 5.37 19.22 -20.46
CA LEU A 314 4.78 17.87 -20.53
C LEU A 314 5.02 17.13 -21.85
N ASP A 315 5.44 17.83 -22.89
CA ASP A 315 5.77 17.26 -24.21
C ASP A 315 7.14 16.55 -24.25
N ALA A 316 7.89 16.57 -23.14
CA ALA A 316 9.24 16.02 -22.99
C ALA A 316 10.28 16.58 -23.97
N LYS A 317 9.99 17.68 -24.66
CA LYS A 317 10.82 18.25 -25.74
C LYS A 317 11.16 19.71 -25.53
N THR A 318 10.19 20.49 -25.07
CA THR A 318 10.37 21.93 -24.89
C THR A 318 11.12 22.17 -23.59
N GLU A 319 12.44 22.37 -23.67
CA GLU A 319 13.27 22.71 -22.52
C GLU A 319 12.85 24.06 -21.92
N THR A 320 12.58 24.09 -20.61
CA THR A 320 12.13 25.30 -19.90
C THR A 320 13.25 25.94 -19.08
N ALA A 321 14.16 25.13 -18.53
CA ALA A 321 15.33 25.59 -17.80
C ALA A 321 16.42 24.52 -17.77
N GLU A 322 17.67 24.96 -17.60
CA GLU A 322 18.84 24.09 -17.46
C GLU A 322 19.65 24.50 -16.22
N VAL A 323 20.16 23.51 -15.50
CA VAL A 323 21.01 23.68 -14.32
C VAL A 323 22.30 22.91 -14.50
N GLN A 324 23.40 23.65 -14.45
CA GLN A 324 24.75 23.10 -14.51
C GLN A 324 25.15 22.53 -13.14
N PRO A 325 25.54 21.24 -13.05
CA PRO A 325 25.99 20.64 -11.80
C PRO A 325 27.31 21.24 -11.30
N GLN A 326 27.42 21.42 -10.00
CA GLN A 326 28.66 21.79 -9.32
C GLN A 326 28.64 21.25 -7.90
N CYS A 327 29.81 21.03 -7.28
CA CYS A 327 29.88 20.58 -5.90
C CYS A 327 29.05 21.49 -4.97
N GLY A 328 28.21 20.87 -4.13
CA GLY A 328 27.41 21.56 -3.13
C GLY A 328 26.19 22.31 -3.68
N ARG A 329 25.90 22.16 -4.98
CA ARG A 329 24.63 22.63 -5.57
C ARG A 329 23.55 21.57 -5.39
N ALA A 330 22.38 22.00 -4.93
CA ALA A 330 21.16 21.19 -4.90
C ALA A 330 20.10 21.79 -5.83
N VAL A 331 19.39 20.94 -6.56
CA VAL A 331 18.19 21.29 -7.32
C VAL A 331 17.01 20.65 -6.63
N GLY A 332 16.08 21.46 -6.12
CA GLY A 332 14.85 21.00 -5.48
C GLY A 332 13.63 21.32 -6.34
N PHE A 333 12.69 20.40 -6.46
CA PHE A 333 11.47 20.61 -7.21
C PHE A 333 10.31 19.72 -6.72
N SER A 334 9.07 20.12 -6.96
CA SER A 334 7.93 19.22 -6.73
C SER A 334 7.91 18.10 -7.77
N SER A 335 7.59 16.88 -7.35
CA SER A 335 7.76 15.65 -8.15
C SER A 335 6.67 15.42 -9.20
N GLY A 336 5.74 16.36 -9.34
CA GLY A 336 4.53 16.24 -10.16
C GLY A 336 4.71 16.57 -11.64
N SER A 337 3.58 16.51 -12.36
CA SER A 337 3.46 16.79 -13.80
C SER A 337 3.93 18.18 -14.23
N GLU A 338 4.10 19.11 -13.29
CA GLU A 338 4.63 20.45 -13.49
C GLU A 338 6.16 20.49 -13.69
N ASN A 339 6.88 19.42 -13.33
CA ASN A 339 8.34 19.34 -13.40
C ASN A 339 8.87 18.08 -14.11
N PRO A 340 8.47 17.78 -15.36
CA PRO A 340 9.20 16.83 -16.19
C PRO A 340 10.65 17.28 -16.35
N HIS A 341 11.58 16.34 -16.22
CA HIS A 341 13.01 16.66 -16.20
C HIS A 341 13.88 15.50 -16.68
N GLY A 342 15.10 15.81 -17.11
CA GLY A 342 16.08 14.85 -17.62
C GLY A 342 17.52 15.30 -17.39
N VAL A 343 18.46 14.48 -17.85
CA VAL A 343 19.90 14.77 -17.75
C VAL A 343 20.55 14.58 -19.12
N LYS A 344 21.18 15.63 -19.66
CA LYS A 344 21.90 15.58 -20.93
C LYS A 344 23.06 14.58 -20.89
N ALA A 345 23.54 14.12 -22.04
CA ALA A 345 24.71 13.24 -22.12
C ALA A 345 25.91 13.80 -21.33
N VAL A 346 26.52 12.99 -20.47
CA VAL A 346 27.89 13.23 -19.98
C VAL A 346 28.85 12.80 -21.08
N THR A 347 29.63 13.74 -21.60
CA THR A 347 30.53 13.50 -22.74
C THR A 347 31.97 13.20 -22.30
N LYS A 348 32.34 13.63 -21.08
CA LYS A 348 33.66 13.40 -20.49
C LYS A 348 33.61 13.53 -18.98
N GLY A 349 34.36 12.69 -18.27
CA GLY A 349 34.46 12.73 -16.81
C GLY A 349 33.40 11.87 -16.13
N GLN A 350 33.22 12.09 -14.82
CA GLN A 350 32.26 11.34 -14.00
C GLN A 350 31.30 12.31 -13.32
N ARG A 351 30.00 12.08 -13.43
CA ARG A 351 28.97 12.88 -12.74
C ARG A 351 28.48 12.14 -11.51
N CYS A 352 28.66 12.73 -10.34
CA CYS A 352 28.23 12.18 -9.05
C CYS A 352 27.13 13.05 -8.43
N ALA A 353 26.00 12.42 -8.14
CA ALA A 353 24.88 13.07 -7.47
C ALA A 353 24.18 12.12 -6.50
N ILE A 354 23.50 12.71 -5.51
CA ILE A 354 22.60 12.03 -4.59
C ILE A 354 21.18 12.45 -4.94
N ALA A 355 20.34 11.48 -5.28
CA ALA A 355 18.91 11.70 -5.47
C ALA A 355 18.18 11.51 -4.14
N LEU A 356 17.35 12.49 -3.80
CA LEU A 356 16.54 12.53 -2.59
C LEU A 356 15.09 12.70 -3.04
N TRP A 357 14.21 11.89 -2.48
CA TRP A 357 12.77 12.08 -2.63
C TRP A 357 12.16 12.37 -1.27
N PHE A 358 11.00 13.02 -1.26
CA PHE A 358 10.28 13.38 -0.04
C PHE A 358 8.79 13.14 -0.22
N THR A 359 8.12 12.77 0.88
CA THR A 359 6.66 12.59 0.94
C THR A 359 6.08 13.45 2.05
N LEU A 360 4.88 13.98 1.81
CA LEU A 360 4.00 14.60 2.78
C LEU A 360 2.98 13.61 3.33
N ASP A 361 2.97 12.37 2.81
CA ASP A 361 2.10 11.31 3.31
C ASP A 361 2.82 10.55 4.43
N PRO A 362 2.40 10.71 5.71
CA PRO A 362 3.04 10.05 6.84
C PRO A 362 2.91 8.52 6.78
N ARG A 363 2.05 7.96 5.91
CA ARG A 363 1.93 6.52 5.69
C ARG A 363 3.10 5.94 4.90
N HIS A 364 3.82 6.77 4.16
CA HIS A 364 4.93 6.34 3.29
C HIS A 364 6.31 6.60 3.91
N GLY A 365 6.41 7.06 5.16
CA GLY A 365 7.70 7.33 5.82
C GLY A 365 8.63 6.11 5.90
N GLU A 366 9.93 6.31 5.62
CA GLU A 366 10.94 5.25 5.77
C GLU A 366 11.17 4.92 7.25
N ARG A 367 10.98 3.64 7.61
CA ARG A 367 11.21 3.16 8.98
C ARG A 367 12.69 3.25 9.35
N GLU A 368 13.57 3.06 8.38
CA GLU A 368 15.02 3.17 8.51
C GLU A 368 15.45 4.59 8.88
N ARG A 369 14.75 5.63 8.40
CA ARG A 369 15.00 7.03 8.80
C ARG A 369 14.71 7.24 10.28
N VAL A 370 13.57 6.75 10.75
CA VAL A 370 13.18 6.85 12.18
C VAL A 370 14.22 6.16 13.06
N GLN A 371 14.67 4.96 12.66
CA GLN A 371 15.73 4.24 13.38
C GLN A 371 17.06 4.99 13.37
N ALA A 372 17.42 5.63 12.25
CA ALA A 372 18.61 6.46 12.16
C ALA A 372 18.52 7.70 13.06
N ASP A 373 17.37 8.38 13.09
CA ASP A 373 17.14 9.52 14.00
C ASP A 373 17.27 9.12 15.46
N ASP A 374 16.68 7.99 15.85
CA ASP A 374 16.79 7.47 17.20
C ASP A 374 18.25 7.16 17.55
N LEU A 375 19.02 6.57 16.62
CA LEU A 375 20.43 6.29 16.82
C LEU A 375 21.25 7.58 16.98
N VAL A 376 20.99 8.58 16.15
CA VAL A 376 21.67 9.88 16.21
C VAL A 376 21.36 10.57 17.53
N LYS A 377 20.09 10.61 17.94
CA LYS A 377 19.70 11.09 19.26
C LYS A 377 20.44 10.31 20.34
N MET A 378 20.48 8.98 20.30
CA MET A 378 21.22 8.21 21.31
C MET A 378 22.73 8.52 21.33
N LEU A 379 23.35 8.73 20.17
CA LEU A 379 24.79 8.98 20.05
C LEU A 379 25.20 10.40 20.44
N PHE A 380 24.32 11.39 20.24
CA PHE A 380 24.63 12.81 20.40
C PHE A 380 23.79 13.53 21.48
N SER A 381 22.83 12.85 22.13
CA SER A 381 22.09 13.39 23.30
C SER A 381 22.76 13.06 24.63
N ALA A 382 24.00 12.60 24.64
CA ALA A 382 24.79 12.42 25.85
C ALA A 382 25.69 13.65 26.05
N GLU A 383 25.10 14.77 26.46
CA GLU A 383 25.74 15.85 27.25
C GLU A 383 24.67 16.91 27.59
N GLU A 384 23.90 16.64 28.66
CA GLU A 384 23.39 17.69 29.57
C GLU A 384 23.77 17.32 31.01
#